data_AF-A0AAV1T374-F1
#
_entry.id   AF-A0AAV1T374-F1
#
_cell.length_a   1.000
_cell.length_b   1.000
_cell.length_c   1.000
_cell.angle_alpha   90.00
_cell.angle_beta   90.00
_cell.angle_gamma   90.00
#
_symmetry.space_group_name_H-M   'P 1'
#
loop_
_entity.id
_entity.type
_entity.pdbx_description
1 polymer ?
#
loop_
_entity_poly.entity_id
_entity_poly.type
_entity_poly.pdbx_seq_one_letter_code
_entity_poly.pdbx_strand_id
1 'polypeptide(L)'
;MGRNNEDEYVTYTIVTCQESTTAPGDFAKLKIKRFRGGSAKDWLKWSMKFKSLAIRKGWGADQLTVQLLTLIDGDLSREVERIASESSEKGHTFEGFYREIGLLLVPADYSEDLDEELWTLTKRRDETVQRCSARLRELAQMYTKLPQDAQTLSENQLCRYFRRAMPTNWQDKLAFVKSPAKP
;
A
#
# COMPACT_ATOMS: atom_id res chain seq x y z
N MET A 1 -0.63 10.27 31.64
CA MET A 1 -1.96 10.50 31.01
C MET A 1 -2.12 9.48 29.89
N GLY A 2 -3.07 8.56 30.03
CA GLY A 2 -3.34 7.54 29.00
C GLY A 2 -3.96 8.20 27.78
N ARG A 3 -3.29 8.14 26.63
CA ARG A 3 -3.89 8.55 25.35
C ARG A 3 -4.96 7.50 25.00
N ASN A 4 -6.19 7.94 24.85
CA ASN A 4 -7.28 7.10 24.36
C ASN A 4 -6.93 6.64 22.93
N ASN A 5 -6.53 5.37 22.79
CA ASN A 5 -6.29 4.71 21.50
C ASN A 5 -7.58 4.54 20.66
N GLU A 6 -8.74 4.89 21.21
CA GLU A 6 -10.05 4.73 20.54
C GLU A 6 -10.21 5.69 19.36
N ASP A 7 -9.55 6.84 19.35
CA ASP A 7 -9.63 7.83 18.27
C ASP A 7 -8.62 7.59 17.13
N GLU A 8 -7.73 6.61 17.26
CA GLU A 8 -6.68 6.37 16.27
C GLU A 8 -7.12 5.38 15.17
N TYR A 9 -8.07 4.50 15.46
CA TYR A 9 -8.49 3.43 14.57
C TYR A 9 -10.00 3.43 14.34
N VAL A 10 -10.40 3.26 13.08
CA VAL A 10 -11.79 2.99 12.71
C VAL A 10 -11.97 1.49 12.50
N THR A 11 -12.98 0.91 13.15
CA THR A 11 -13.31 -0.52 13.07
C THR A 11 -14.48 -0.74 12.11
N TYR A 12 -14.30 -1.63 11.15
CA TYR A 12 -15.31 -2.03 10.18
C TYR A 12 -15.63 -3.52 10.31
N THR A 13 -16.91 -3.87 10.31
CA THR A 13 -17.36 -5.28 10.40
C THR A 13 -17.75 -5.80 9.02
N ILE A 14 -17.00 -6.75 8.44
CA ILE A 14 -17.36 -7.40 7.18
C ILE A 14 -18.13 -8.68 7.47
N VAL A 15 -19.15 -8.97 6.67
CA VAL A 15 -19.84 -10.26 6.67
C VAL A 15 -18.97 -11.24 5.89
N THR A 16 -18.48 -12.29 6.54
CA THR A 16 -17.69 -13.35 5.90
C THR A 16 -18.54 -14.55 5.49
N CYS A 17 -19.61 -14.83 6.23
CA CYS A 17 -20.63 -15.82 5.86
C CYS A 17 -22.00 -15.15 6.00
N GLN A 18 -22.83 -15.24 4.96
CA GLN A 18 -24.20 -14.73 5.07
C GLN A 18 -24.98 -15.56 6.09
N GLU A 19 -25.78 -14.86 6.89
CA GLU A 19 -26.69 -15.50 7.84
C GLU A 19 -27.71 -16.34 7.05
N SER A 20 -27.88 -17.60 7.47
CA SER A 20 -28.86 -18.52 6.89
C SER A 20 -29.85 -18.93 7.96
N THR A 21 -30.97 -19.53 7.55
CA THR A 21 -32.02 -20.03 8.46
C THR A 21 -31.50 -21.04 9.50
N THR A 22 -30.28 -21.56 9.33
CA THR A 22 -29.71 -22.64 10.13
C THR A 22 -28.39 -22.28 10.81
N ALA A 23 -27.77 -21.13 10.49
CA ALA A 23 -26.50 -20.72 11.10
C ALA A 23 -26.37 -19.18 11.15
N PRO A 24 -25.92 -18.61 12.28
CA PRO A 24 -25.63 -17.19 12.37
C PRO A 24 -24.52 -16.80 11.40
N GLY A 25 -24.61 -15.60 10.82
CA GLY A 25 -23.58 -15.08 9.91
C GLY A 25 -22.25 -14.88 10.63
N ASP A 26 -21.15 -15.21 9.96
CA ASP A 26 -19.82 -14.93 10.48
C ASP A 26 -19.42 -13.50 10.11
N PHE A 27 -18.82 -12.80 11.07
CA PHE A 27 -18.39 -11.42 10.90
C PHE A 27 -16.90 -11.26 11.24
N ALA A 28 -16.14 -10.65 10.33
CA ALA A 28 -14.76 -10.27 10.57
C ALA A 28 -14.64 -8.77 10.88
N LYS A 29 -13.95 -8.43 11.97
CA LYS A 29 -13.63 -7.03 12.30
C LYS A 29 -12.30 -6.63 11.66
N LEU A 30 -12.31 -5.63 10.79
CA LEU A 30 -11.13 -4.98 10.25
C LEU A 30 -10.89 -3.64 10.96
N LYS A 31 -9.65 -3.37 11.32
CA LYS A 31 -9.24 -2.06 11.84
C LYS A 31 -8.34 -1.37 10.83
N ILE A 32 -8.63 -0.11 10.53
CA ILE A 32 -7.74 0.76 9.77
C ILE A 32 -7.43 1.98 10.62
N LYS A 33 -6.16 2.39 10.62
CA LYS A 33 -5.69 3.57 11.32
C LYS A 33 -6.13 4.82 10.55
N ARG A 34 -6.53 5.90 11.21
CA ARG A 34 -6.70 7.20 10.56
C ARG A 34 -5.36 7.73 10.05
N PHE A 35 -5.35 8.34 8.87
CA PHE A 35 -4.15 8.95 8.33
C PHE A 35 -4.04 10.40 8.83
N ARG A 36 -2.97 10.69 9.58
CA ARG A 36 -2.72 12.00 10.22
C ARG A 36 -1.52 12.74 9.62
N GLY A 37 -1.13 12.39 8.40
CA GLY A 37 0.13 12.81 7.80
C GLY A 37 1.29 11.85 8.11
N GLY A 38 2.42 12.12 7.47
CA GLY A 38 3.61 11.28 7.51
C GLY A 38 4.44 11.45 6.24
N SER A 39 5.34 10.51 5.97
CA SER A 39 6.10 10.47 4.72
C SER A 39 5.23 10.02 3.53
N ALA A 40 5.71 10.25 2.30
CA ALA A 40 5.09 9.69 1.09
C ALA A 40 4.95 8.16 1.18
N LYS A 41 5.93 7.49 1.78
CA LYS A 41 5.88 6.05 2.07
C LYS A 41 4.73 5.66 2.98
N ASP A 42 4.49 6.44 4.03
CA ASP A 42 3.40 6.19 4.97
C ASP A 42 2.05 6.33 4.29
N TRP A 43 1.89 7.35 3.43
CA TRP A 43 0.72 7.50 2.58
C TRP A 43 0.53 6.29 1.65
N LEU A 44 1.57 5.86 0.93
CA LEU A 44 1.48 4.71 0.01
C LEU A 44 1.13 3.40 0.75
N LYS A 45 1.69 3.18 1.94
CA LYS A 45 1.32 2.02 2.77
C LYS A 45 -0.13 2.10 3.25
N TRP A 46 -0.55 3.28 3.66
CA TRP A 46 -1.90 3.50 4.13
C TRP A 46 -2.93 3.37 2.99
N SER A 47 -2.64 3.93 1.82
CA SER A 47 -3.47 3.89 0.62
C SER A 47 -3.68 2.44 0.14
N MET A 48 -2.65 1.60 0.19
CA MET A 48 -2.76 0.16 -0.10
C MET A 48 -3.74 -0.55 0.86
N LYS A 49 -3.69 -0.23 2.16
CA LYS A 49 -4.62 -0.79 3.15
C LYS A 49 -6.05 -0.28 2.91
N PHE A 50 -6.21 1.00 2.62
CA PHE A 50 -7.50 1.60 2.30
C PHE A 50 -8.13 0.98 1.05
N LYS A 51 -7.39 0.86 -0.06
CA LYS A 51 -7.88 0.20 -1.29
C LYS A 51 -8.24 -1.27 -1.06
N SER A 52 -7.44 -1.99 -0.26
CA SER A 52 -7.77 -3.37 0.11
C SER A 52 -9.05 -3.48 0.94
N LEU A 53 -9.27 -2.53 1.87
CA LEU A 53 -10.48 -2.45 2.67
C LEU A 53 -11.71 -2.13 1.80
N ALA A 54 -11.58 -1.15 0.92
CA ALA A 54 -12.61 -0.77 -0.05
C ALA A 54 -13.10 -1.95 -0.88
N ILE A 55 -12.16 -2.72 -1.45
CA ILE A 55 -12.48 -3.93 -2.25
C ILE A 55 -13.22 -4.96 -1.40
N ARG A 56 -12.74 -5.25 -0.18
CA ARG A 56 -13.36 -6.23 0.72
C ARG A 56 -14.77 -5.83 1.17
N LYS A 57 -15.04 -4.53 1.24
CA LYS A 57 -16.33 -3.97 1.63
C LYS A 57 -17.29 -3.76 0.47
N GLY A 58 -16.80 -3.79 -0.77
CA GLY A 58 -17.60 -3.50 -1.95
C GLY A 58 -18.11 -2.06 -1.98
N TRP A 59 -17.31 -1.10 -1.51
CA TRP A 59 -17.73 0.31 -1.48
C TRP A 59 -17.82 0.90 -2.90
N GLY A 60 -18.94 1.57 -3.17
CA GLY A 60 -19.13 2.39 -4.37
C GLY A 60 -18.41 3.75 -4.27
N ALA A 61 -18.38 4.52 -5.37
CA ALA A 61 -17.65 5.79 -5.45
C ALA A 61 -18.03 6.78 -4.34
N ASP A 62 -19.33 6.98 -4.07
CA ASP A 62 -19.79 7.92 -3.04
C ASP A 62 -19.36 7.49 -1.63
N GLN A 63 -19.45 6.17 -1.36
CA GLN A 63 -19.00 5.60 -0.10
C GLN A 63 -17.49 5.76 0.06
N LEU A 64 -16.71 5.58 -1.01
CA LEU A 64 -15.26 5.76 -0.97
C LEU A 64 -14.88 7.18 -0.59
N THR A 65 -15.54 8.20 -1.14
CA THR A 65 -15.30 9.60 -0.80
C THR A 65 -15.58 9.86 0.67
N VAL A 66 -16.75 9.47 1.18
CA VAL A 66 -17.13 9.67 2.59
C VAL A 66 -16.18 8.94 3.53
N GLN A 67 -15.83 7.69 3.21
CA GLN A 67 -14.92 6.91 4.05
C GLN A 67 -13.50 7.47 4.03
N LEU A 68 -13.04 7.99 2.89
CA LEU A 68 -11.73 8.64 2.80
C LEU A 68 -11.67 9.89 3.68
N LEU A 69 -12.68 10.76 3.58
CA LEU A 69 -12.77 11.98 4.41
C LEU A 69 -12.83 11.65 5.91
N THR A 70 -13.55 10.59 6.29
CA THR A 70 -13.64 10.15 7.70
C THR A 70 -12.31 9.59 8.23
N LEU A 71 -11.50 9.02 7.35
CA LEU A 71 -10.25 8.37 7.71
C LEU A 71 -9.03 9.29 7.63
N ILE A 72 -9.16 10.47 7.03
CA ILE A 72 -8.13 11.51 7.03
C ILE A 72 -8.42 12.46 8.19
N ASP A 73 -7.40 12.66 9.03
CA ASP A 73 -7.50 13.42 10.27
C ASP A 73 -6.29 14.36 10.43
N GLY A 74 -6.39 15.33 11.32
CA GLY A 74 -5.35 16.34 11.55
C GLY A 74 -5.29 17.43 10.48
N ASP A 75 -4.10 17.99 10.26
CA ASP A 75 -3.91 19.21 9.46
C ASP A 75 -4.26 19.04 7.97
N LEU A 76 -4.28 17.79 7.49
CA LEU A 76 -4.62 17.45 6.10
C LEU A 76 -6.13 17.46 5.83
N SER A 77 -6.99 17.35 6.85
CA SER A 77 -8.44 17.19 6.64
C SER A 77 -9.05 18.36 5.87
N ARG A 78 -8.70 19.60 6.21
CA ARG A 78 -9.22 20.80 5.54
C ARG A 78 -8.86 20.86 4.06
N GLU A 79 -7.63 20.48 3.74
CA GLU A 79 -7.14 20.52 2.36
C GLU A 79 -7.78 19.41 1.53
N VAL A 80 -7.96 18.22 2.10
CA VAL A 80 -8.65 17.12 1.43
C VAL A 80 -10.14 17.43 1.25
N GLU A 81 -10.79 18.07 2.21
CA GLU A 81 -12.17 18.55 2.07
C GLU A 81 -12.30 19.56 0.93
N ARG A 82 -11.36 20.51 0.82
CA ARG A 82 -11.30 21.47 -0.30
C ARG A 82 -11.18 20.75 -1.65
N ILE A 83 -10.25 19.79 -1.76
CA ILE A 83 -10.07 18.99 -2.98
C ILE A 83 -11.34 18.17 -3.31
N ALA A 84 -12.05 17.66 -2.30
CA ALA A 84 -13.30 16.94 -2.47
C ALA A 84 -14.41 17.84 -3.03
N SER A 85 -14.57 19.05 -2.47
CA SER A 85 -15.52 20.06 -2.96
C SER A 85 -15.23 20.44 -4.42
N GLU A 86 -13.98 20.76 -4.75
CA GLU A 86 -13.57 21.12 -6.11
C GLU A 86 -13.77 19.96 -7.11
N SER A 87 -13.50 18.73 -6.67
CA SER A 87 -13.73 17.54 -7.50
C SER A 87 -15.21 17.31 -7.77
N SER A 88 -16.07 17.56 -6.77
CA SER A 88 -17.52 17.48 -6.90
C SER A 88 -18.06 18.53 -7.89
N GLU A 89 -17.59 19.78 -7.80
CA GLU A 89 -17.99 20.87 -8.71
C GLU A 89 -17.57 20.58 -10.16
N LYS A 90 -16.41 19.96 -10.35
CA LYS A 90 -15.88 19.57 -11.67
C LYS A 90 -16.48 18.26 -12.20
N GLY A 91 -17.30 17.55 -11.43
CA GLY A 91 -17.85 16.24 -11.80
C GLY A 91 -16.79 15.15 -11.95
N HIS A 92 -15.67 15.24 -11.24
CA HIS A 92 -14.60 14.24 -11.29
C HIS A 92 -15.00 12.94 -10.61
N THR A 93 -14.45 11.82 -11.10
CA THR A 93 -14.59 10.51 -10.47
C THR A 93 -13.81 10.43 -9.16
N PHE A 94 -14.16 9.47 -8.30
CA PHE A 94 -13.39 9.17 -7.10
C PHE A 94 -11.90 8.96 -7.39
N GLU A 95 -11.54 8.27 -8.48
CA GLU A 95 -10.12 8.06 -8.83
C GLU A 95 -9.40 9.38 -9.18
N GLY A 96 -10.10 10.34 -9.78
CA GLY A 96 -9.56 11.69 -10.01
C GLY A 96 -9.29 12.39 -8.69
N PHE A 97 -10.29 12.48 -7.82
CA PHE A 97 -10.17 13.03 -6.46
C PHE A 97 -9.04 12.35 -5.66
N TYR A 98 -8.99 11.02 -5.68
CA TYR A 98 -8.00 10.23 -4.97
C TYR A 98 -6.57 10.48 -5.47
N ARG A 99 -6.41 10.66 -6.79
CA ARG A 99 -5.13 10.99 -7.40
C ARG A 99 -4.63 12.37 -6.96
N GLU A 100 -5.50 13.39 -6.92
CA GLU A 100 -5.12 14.74 -6.46
C GLU A 100 -4.59 14.74 -5.02
N ILE A 101 -5.22 13.97 -4.12
CA ILE A 101 -4.70 13.79 -2.75
C ILE A 101 -3.34 13.10 -2.78
N GLY A 102 -3.16 12.10 -3.66
CA GLY A 102 -1.88 11.45 -3.84
C GLY A 102 -0.78 12.42 -4.28
N LEU A 103 -1.08 13.32 -5.22
CA LEU A 103 -0.15 14.36 -5.69
C LEU A 103 0.21 15.38 -4.61
N LEU A 104 -0.71 15.66 -3.69
CA LEU A 104 -0.44 16.52 -2.54
C LEU A 104 0.57 15.88 -1.57
N LEU A 105 0.57 14.55 -1.44
CA LEU A 105 1.31 13.82 -0.40
C LEU A 105 2.56 13.11 -0.88
N VAL A 106 2.68 12.86 -2.18
CA VAL A 106 3.79 12.14 -2.79
C VAL A 106 4.50 13.06 -3.76
N PRO A 107 5.79 13.39 -3.53
CA PRO A 107 6.60 14.14 -4.48
C PRO A 107 6.60 13.50 -5.88
N ALA A 108 6.67 14.32 -6.92
CA ALA A 108 6.64 13.84 -8.31
C ALA A 108 7.84 12.94 -8.64
N ASP A 109 8.98 13.17 -7.99
CA ASP A 109 10.24 12.45 -8.11
C ASP A 109 10.37 11.27 -7.13
N TYR A 110 9.33 10.95 -6.35
CA TYR A 110 9.40 9.87 -5.35
C TYR A 110 9.64 8.47 -5.96
N SER A 111 9.46 8.31 -7.27
CA SER A 111 9.90 7.11 -7.99
C SER A 111 11.41 6.89 -7.90
N GLU A 112 12.22 7.96 -7.88
CA GLU A 112 13.67 7.90 -7.74
C GLU A 112 14.08 7.40 -6.36
N ASP A 113 13.40 7.87 -5.30
CA ASP A 113 13.59 7.38 -3.93
C ASP A 113 13.29 5.87 -3.84
N LEU A 114 12.22 5.42 -4.51
CA LEU A 114 11.89 4.00 -4.54
C LEU A 114 12.93 3.17 -5.33
N ASP A 115 13.52 3.74 -6.38
CA ASP A 115 14.55 3.07 -7.18
C ASP A 115 15.83 2.90 -6.35
N GLU A 116 16.23 3.95 -5.62
CA GLU A 116 17.35 3.89 -4.69
C GLU A 116 17.09 2.88 -3.57
N GLU A 117 15.92 2.88 -2.96
CA GLU A 117 15.55 1.91 -1.92
C GLU A 117 15.58 0.46 -2.44
N LEU A 118 15.10 0.22 -3.66
CA LEU A 118 15.15 -1.10 -4.30
C LEU A 118 16.59 -1.52 -4.62
N TRP A 119 17.40 -0.58 -5.09
CA TRP A 119 18.78 -0.83 -5.50
C TRP A 119 19.70 -1.13 -4.31
N THR A 120 19.47 -0.43 -3.20
CA THR A 120 20.21 -0.57 -1.93
C THR A 120 19.63 -1.66 -1.02
N LEU A 121 18.52 -2.30 -1.41
CA LEU A 121 17.93 -3.38 -0.64
C LEU A 121 18.92 -4.54 -0.47
N THR A 122 19.34 -4.76 0.78
CA THR A 122 20.14 -5.92 1.17
C THR A 122 19.44 -6.72 2.26
N LYS A 123 19.48 -8.05 2.14
CA LYS A 123 19.04 -8.97 3.19
C LYS A 123 19.94 -8.80 4.42
N ARG A 124 19.34 -8.51 5.57
CA ARG A 124 20.09 -8.41 6.83
C ARG A 124 20.54 -9.78 7.32
N ARG A 125 21.58 -9.86 8.16
CA ARG A 125 22.13 -11.15 8.64
C ARG A 125 21.11 -11.93 9.48
N ASP A 126 20.38 -11.23 10.34
CA ASP A 126 19.34 -11.71 11.26
C ASP A 126 17.96 -11.90 10.60
N GLU A 127 17.81 -11.48 9.34
CA GLU A 127 16.54 -11.53 8.62
C GLU A 127 16.37 -12.84 7.83
N THR A 128 15.14 -13.35 7.75
CA THR A 128 14.82 -14.50 6.89
C THR A 128 14.68 -14.07 5.43
N VAL A 129 14.94 -15.00 4.50
CA VAL A 129 14.77 -14.75 3.05
C VAL A 129 13.34 -14.30 2.72
N GLN A 130 12.35 -14.89 3.39
CA GLN A 130 10.94 -14.54 3.22
C GLN A 130 10.64 -13.10 3.67
N ARG A 131 11.27 -12.62 4.74
CA ARG A 131 11.09 -11.25 5.21
C ARG A 131 11.74 -10.25 4.26
N CYS A 132 12.91 -10.59 3.71
CA CYS A 132 13.55 -9.78 2.67
C CYS A 132 12.72 -9.74 1.37
N SER A 133 12.15 -10.88 0.95
CA SER A 133 11.27 -10.90 -0.23
C SER A 133 9.97 -10.14 -0.01
N ALA A 134 9.42 -10.15 1.21
CA ALA A 134 8.26 -9.34 1.57
C ALA A 134 8.55 -7.84 1.46
N ARG A 135 9.73 -7.38 1.94
CA ARG A 135 10.17 -5.98 1.77
C ARG A 135 10.30 -5.58 0.31
N LEU A 136 10.91 -6.43 -0.51
CA LEU A 136 11.02 -6.20 -1.95
C LEU A 136 9.64 -6.07 -2.62
N ARG A 137 8.71 -6.97 -2.30
CA ARG A 137 7.34 -6.93 -2.84
C ARG A 137 6.58 -5.72 -2.37
N GLU A 138 6.77 -5.28 -1.13
CA GLU A 138 6.15 -4.06 -0.61
C GLU A 138 6.62 -2.84 -1.42
N LEU A 139 7.92 -2.70 -1.67
CA LEU A 139 8.47 -1.63 -2.52
C LEU A 139 7.93 -1.70 -3.96
N ALA A 140 7.91 -2.90 -4.55
CA ALA A 140 7.35 -3.10 -5.89
C ALA A 140 5.85 -2.76 -5.97
N GLN A 141 5.08 -3.04 -4.92
CA GLN A 141 3.67 -2.65 -4.86
C GLN A 141 3.49 -1.14 -4.77
N MET A 142 4.39 -0.41 -4.08
CA MET A 142 4.34 1.04 -4.01
C MET A 142 4.44 1.70 -5.39
N TYR A 143 5.29 1.19 -6.29
CA TYR A 143 5.37 1.66 -7.68
C TYR A 143 4.02 1.65 -8.40
N THR A 144 3.22 0.61 -8.18
CA THR A 144 1.90 0.49 -8.81
C THR A 144 0.86 1.44 -8.23
N LYS A 145 1.20 2.14 -7.13
CA LYS A 145 0.30 3.02 -6.36
C LYS A 145 0.77 4.47 -6.35
N LEU A 146 1.84 4.80 -7.07
CA LEU A 146 2.23 6.18 -7.28
C LEU A 146 1.08 6.94 -7.96
N PRO A 147 0.85 8.21 -7.58
CA PRO A 147 -0.19 9.03 -8.19
C PRO A 147 0.16 9.45 -9.63
N GLN A 148 1.45 9.50 -9.95
CA GLN A 148 2.02 9.74 -11.27
C GLN A 148 2.90 8.55 -11.68
N ASP A 149 2.92 8.27 -12.98
CA ASP A 149 3.83 7.30 -13.61
C ASP A 149 3.85 5.92 -12.94
N ALA A 150 2.68 5.48 -12.46
CA ALA A 150 2.52 4.18 -11.83
C ALA A 150 2.98 3.06 -12.76
N GLN A 151 4.00 2.32 -12.33
CA GLN A 151 4.61 1.26 -13.12
C GLN A 151 4.50 -0.09 -12.40
N THR A 152 4.38 -1.16 -13.18
CA THR A 152 4.53 -2.53 -12.65
C THR A 152 5.91 -3.06 -13.03
N LEU A 153 6.68 -3.45 -12.03
CA LEU A 153 7.95 -4.13 -12.24
C LEU A 153 7.71 -5.54 -12.75
N SER A 154 8.39 -5.91 -13.84
CA SER A 154 8.33 -7.27 -14.38
C SER A 154 8.94 -8.29 -13.42
N GLU A 155 8.49 -9.55 -13.51
CA GLU A 155 9.05 -10.65 -12.71
C GLU A 155 10.57 -10.78 -12.86
N ASN A 156 11.09 -10.53 -14.07
CA ASN A 156 12.52 -10.53 -14.34
C ASN A 156 13.27 -9.43 -13.57
N GLN A 157 12.70 -8.22 -13.49
CA GLN A 157 13.27 -7.14 -12.68
C GLN A 157 13.26 -7.50 -11.19
N LEU A 158 12.13 -8.02 -10.68
CA LEU A 158 12.00 -8.44 -9.30
C LEU A 158 13.01 -9.56 -8.94
N CYS A 159 13.18 -10.54 -9.83
CA CYS A 159 14.19 -11.59 -9.65
C CYS A 159 15.62 -11.03 -9.59
N ARG A 160 15.94 -10.03 -10.42
CA ARG A 160 17.26 -9.38 -10.41
C ARG A 160 17.50 -8.64 -9.10
N TYR A 161 16.54 -7.83 -8.65
CA TYR A 161 16.62 -7.14 -7.36
C TYR A 161 16.74 -8.12 -6.19
N PHE A 162 15.93 -9.19 -6.19
CA PHE A 162 15.98 -10.20 -5.15
C PHE A 162 17.34 -10.91 -5.10
N ARG A 163 17.89 -11.32 -6.25
CA ARG A 163 19.21 -11.95 -6.31
C ARG A 163 20.30 -11.02 -5.80
N ARG A 164 20.28 -9.76 -6.20
CA ARG A 164 21.22 -8.72 -5.74
C ARG A 164 21.14 -8.51 -4.22
N ALA A 165 19.95 -8.54 -3.65
CA ALA A 165 19.74 -8.36 -2.22
C ALA A 165 20.31 -9.51 -1.36
N MET A 166 20.53 -10.70 -1.95
CA MET A 166 21.08 -11.84 -1.22
C MET A 166 22.57 -11.66 -0.89
N PRO A 167 23.08 -12.23 0.20
CA PRO A 167 24.51 -12.27 0.48
C PRO A 167 25.30 -12.96 -0.64
N THR A 168 26.54 -12.50 -0.91
CA THR A 168 27.37 -12.96 -2.04
C THR A 168 27.54 -14.48 -2.09
N ASN A 169 27.78 -15.11 -0.93
CA ASN A 169 27.91 -16.57 -0.80
C ASN A 169 26.64 -17.36 -1.20
N TRP A 170 25.47 -16.72 -1.24
CA TRP A 170 24.24 -17.29 -1.77
C TRP A 170 24.07 -16.99 -3.26
N GLN A 171 24.49 -15.80 -3.71
CA GLN A 171 24.46 -15.42 -5.12
C GLN A 171 25.29 -16.38 -5.98
N ASP A 172 26.44 -16.81 -5.47
CA ASP A 172 27.34 -17.76 -6.12
C ASP A 172 26.69 -19.14 -6.24
N LYS A 173 26.12 -19.65 -5.14
CA LYS A 173 25.40 -20.94 -5.14
C LYS A 173 24.23 -20.97 -6.12
N LEU A 174 23.52 -19.86 -6.27
CA LEU A 174 22.43 -19.72 -7.26
C LEU A 174 22.95 -19.55 -8.70
N ALA A 175 24.18 -19.09 -8.90
CA ALA A 175 24.84 -19.01 -10.21
C ALA A 175 25.22 -20.41 -10.72
N PHE A 176 25.75 -21.27 -9.84
CA PHE A 176 26.16 -22.63 -10.20
C PHE A 176 25.00 -23.52 -10.68
N VAL A 177 23.77 -23.29 -10.20
CA VAL A 177 22.58 -24.05 -10.64
C VAL A 177 22.18 -23.73 -12.09
N LYS A 178 22.64 -22.63 -12.68
CA LYS A 178 22.31 -22.23 -14.06
C LYS A 178 23.35 -22.64 -15.11
N SER A 179 24.44 -23.30 -14.73
CA SER A 179 25.39 -23.84 -15.71
C SER A 179 25.06 -25.32 -15.96
N PRO A 180 24.32 -25.69 -17.03
CA PRO A 180 24.32 -27.09 -17.44
C PRO A 180 25.77 -27.45 -17.77
N ALA A 181 26.23 -28.58 -17.22
CA ALA A 181 27.47 -29.19 -17.65
C ALA A 181 27.44 -29.29 -19.18
N LYS A 182 28.33 -28.56 -19.85
CA LYS A 182 28.59 -28.81 -21.27
C LYS A 182 29.24 -30.21 -21.37
N PRO A 183 28.86 -30.98 -22.41
CA PRO A 183 29.21 -32.40 -22.55
C PRO A 183 30.72 -32.64 -22.59
#